data_AF-A0A2B5H0P0-F1
#
_entry.id   AF-A0A2B5H0P0-F1
#
_cell.length_a   1.000
_cell.length_b   1.000
_cell.length_c   1.000
_cell.angle_alpha   90.00
_cell.angle_beta   90.00
_cell.angle_gamma   90.00
#
_symmetry.space_group_name_H-M   'P 1'
#
loop_
_entity.id
_entity.type
_entity.pdbx_description
1 polymer ?
#
loop_
_entity_poly.entity_id
_entity_poly.type
_entity_poly.pdbx_seq_one_letter_code
_entity_poly.pdbx_strand_id
1 'polypeptide(L)'
;MANAKHGFRLPTRTASEVVIDQSGLENLPSVPGRAIYMKEDFTELQVPYIDDKIMWEHLKEYEVEKHEHPESYENQPSDDDICDD
;
A
#
# COMPACT_ATOMS: atom_id res chain seq x y z
N MET A 1 11.67 -8.57 15.53
CA MET A 1 10.68 -7.96 14.61
C MET A 1 11.34 -6.80 13.90
N ALA A 2 11.48 -6.83 12.58
CA ALA A 2 11.93 -5.65 11.82
C ALA A 2 10.70 -5.02 11.15
N ASN A 3 10.34 -3.81 11.56
CA ASN A 3 9.29 -3.02 10.90
C ASN A 3 9.99 -2.15 9.85
N ALA A 4 9.61 -2.30 8.58
CA ALA A 4 10.14 -1.48 7.51
C ALA A 4 9.04 -0.55 7.01
N LYS A 5 9.37 0.72 6.86
CA LYS A 5 8.48 1.75 6.32
C LYS A 5 8.98 2.18 4.96
N HIS A 6 8.05 2.48 4.06
CA HIS A 6 8.36 2.89 2.71
C HIS A 6 7.47 4.08 2.34
N GLY A 7 8.05 5.09 1.71
CA GLY A 7 7.32 6.28 1.32
C GLY A 7 7.86 6.89 0.02
N PHE A 8 6.92 7.36 -0.81
CA PHE A 8 7.21 8.23 -1.96
C PHE A 8 7.21 9.70 -1.54
N ARG A 9 7.58 10.60 -2.46
CA ARG A 9 7.61 12.05 -2.18
C ARG A 9 6.25 12.53 -1.64
N LEU A 10 6.27 13.16 -0.46
CA LEU A 10 5.12 13.82 0.15
C LEU A 10 5.37 15.32 0.25
N PRO A 11 4.34 16.18 0.21
CA PRO A 11 4.55 17.61 0.13
C PRO A 11 5.04 18.26 1.44
N THR A 12 4.81 17.61 2.59
CA THR A 12 5.07 18.21 3.91
C THR A 12 5.86 17.28 4.81
N ARG A 13 6.67 17.89 5.68
CA ARG A 13 7.41 17.17 6.73
C ARG A 13 6.49 16.38 7.66
N THR A 14 5.35 16.94 8.05
CA THR A 14 4.38 16.25 8.91
C THR A 14 3.87 14.96 8.27
N ALA A 15 3.60 14.95 6.97
CA ALA A 15 3.20 13.74 6.28
C ALA A 15 4.33 12.71 6.25
N SER A 16 5.58 13.13 6.07
CA SER A 16 6.76 12.27 6.16
C SER A 16 6.88 11.60 7.53
N GLU A 17 6.78 12.39 8.60
CA GLU A 17 6.88 11.90 9.98
C GLU A 17 5.78 10.90 10.31
N VAL A 18 4.58 11.04 9.73
CA VAL A 18 3.50 10.05 9.91
C VAL A 18 3.79 8.74 9.17
N VAL A 19 4.29 8.81 7.93
CA VAL A 19 4.45 7.63 7.08
C VAL A 19 5.71 6.82 7.41
N ILE A 20 6.83 7.48 7.71
CA ILE A 20 8.13 6.81 7.94
C ILE A 20 8.78 7.13 9.30
N ASP A 21 8.04 7.73 10.24
CA ASP A 21 8.51 8.20 11.57
C ASP A 21 9.61 9.27 11.53
N GLN A 22 9.95 9.78 10.34
CA GLN A 22 11.03 10.74 10.14
C GLN A 22 10.71 11.70 8.98
N SER A 23 11.38 12.85 8.97
CA SER A 23 11.38 13.77 7.82
C SER A 23 12.20 13.20 6.66
N GLY A 24 11.93 13.64 5.42
CA GLY A 24 12.77 13.31 4.27
C GLY A 24 11.99 13.13 2.98
N LEU A 25 10.75 12.63 3.04
CA LEU A 25 9.92 12.44 1.85
C LEU A 25 9.63 13.77 1.13
N GLU A 26 9.63 14.90 1.84
CA GLU A 26 9.45 16.24 1.28
C GLU A 26 10.64 16.75 0.47
N ASN A 27 11.82 16.18 0.71
CA ASN A 27 13.07 16.55 0.05
C ASN A 27 13.43 15.65 -1.14
N LEU A 28 12.78 14.48 -1.26
CA LEU A 28 13.00 13.53 -2.37
C LEU A 28 12.85 14.19 -3.74
N PRO A 29 13.77 14.07 -4.70
CA PRO A 29 13.62 14.73 -6.00
C PRO A 29 12.31 14.30 -6.70
N SER A 30 11.74 15.19 -7.50
CA SER A 30 10.48 14.93 -8.23
C SER A 30 10.75 14.00 -9.43
N VAL A 31 11.04 12.74 -9.12
CA VAL A 31 11.32 11.66 -10.07
C VAL A 31 10.32 10.54 -9.80
N PRO A 32 9.53 10.11 -10.80
CA PRO A 32 8.59 9.00 -10.62
C PRO A 32 9.28 7.74 -10.08
N GLY A 33 8.66 7.07 -9.10
CA GLY A 33 9.21 5.87 -8.48
C GLY A 33 10.38 6.11 -7.51
N ARG A 34 10.79 7.36 -7.28
CA ARG A 34 11.77 7.70 -6.25
C ARG A 34 11.14 7.62 -4.86
N ALA A 35 11.77 6.86 -3.96
CA ALA A 35 11.24 6.59 -2.64
C ALA A 35 12.34 6.52 -1.57
N ILE A 36 11.92 6.53 -0.31
CA ILE A 36 12.74 6.18 0.85
C ILE A 36 12.25 4.84 1.39
N TYR A 37 13.19 3.95 1.67
CA TYR A 37 12.99 2.75 2.45
C TYR A 37 13.69 2.90 3.79
N MET A 38 12.91 2.78 4.86
CA MET A 38 13.33 2.94 6.24
C MET A 38 13.26 1.59 6.94
N LYS A 39 14.39 1.13 7.49
CA LYS A 39 14.44 -0.07 8.33
C LYS A 39 15.28 0.18 9.58
N GLU A 40 16.59 0.14 9.42
CA GLU A 40 17.57 0.57 10.43
C GLU A 40 18.20 1.88 10.00
N ASP A 41 18.46 2.00 8.69
CA ASP A 41 18.98 3.19 8.03
C ASP A 41 17.99 3.77 7.02
N PHE A 42 18.28 5.02 6.66
CA PHE A 42 17.53 5.80 5.68
C PHE A 42 18.10 5.57 4.28
N THR A 43 17.40 4.80 3.45
CA THR A 43 17.87 4.50 2.08
C THR A 43 16.96 5.13 1.04
N GLU A 44 17.48 6.12 0.31
CA GLU A 44 16.83 6.60 -0.92
C GLU A 44 17.05 5.58 -2.04
N LEU A 45 15.96 5.15 -2.71
CA LEU A 45 16.02 4.15 -3.77
C LEU A 45 15.05 4.45 -4.92
N GLN A 46 15.32 3.81 -6.06
CA GLN A 46 14.43 3.80 -7.21
C GLN A 46 13.63 2.49 -7.21
N VAL A 47 12.30 2.60 -7.18
CA VAL A 47 11.39 1.44 -7.26
C VAL A 47 11.29 0.97 -8.71
N PRO A 48 11.20 -0.36 -8.97
CA PRO A 48 10.91 -0.89 -10.30
C PRO A 48 9.61 -0.34 -10.87
N TYR A 49 9.60 -0.06 -12.17
CA TYR A 49 8.39 0.32 -12.88
C TYR A 49 7.71 -0.94 -13.43
N ILE A 50 6.42 -1.08 -13.14
CA ILE A 50 5.54 -2.07 -13.74
C ILE A 50 4.34 -1.33 -14.32
N ASP A 51 4.00 -1.63 -15.58
CA ASP A 51 2.80 -1.11 -16.22
C ASP A 51 1.65 -2.13 -16.14
N ASP A 52 0.44 -1.68 -16.45
CA ASP A 52 -0.76 -2.50 -16.36
C ASP A 52 -0.67 -3.76 -17.22
N LYS A 53 -0.02 -3.72 -18.40
CA LYS A 53 0.08 -4.88 -19.30
C LYS A 53 0.96 -5.95 -18.68
N ILE A 54 2.13 -5.56 -18.18
CA ILE A 54 3.07 -6.46 -17.51
C ILE A 54 2.40 -7.04 -16.25
N MET A 55 1.68 -6.21 -15.49
CA MET A 55 0.95 -6.67 -14.30
C MET A 55 -0.10 -7.73 -14.67
N TRP A 56 -0.90 -7.50 -15.73
CA TRP A 56 -1.90 -8.46 -16.18
C TRP A 56 -1.29 -9.75 -16.72
N GLU A 57 -0.18 -9.68 -17.46
CA GLU A 57 0.56 -10.86 -17.93
C GLU A 57 1.01 -11.75 -16.77
N HIS A 58 1.50 -11.15 -15.68
CA HIS A 58 1.88 -11.89 -14.48
C HIS A 58 0.69 -12.45 -13.69
N LEU A 59 -0.43 -11.71 -13.60
CA LEU A 59 -1.60 -12.13 -12.84
C LEU A 59 -2.41 -13.24 -13.52
N LYS A 60 -2.37 -13.33 -14.84
CA LYS A 60 -3.15 -14.29 -15.63
C LYS A 60 -2.91 -15.75 -15.24
N GLU A 61 -1.71 -16.09 -14.79
CA GLU A 61 -1.37 -17.45 -14.33
C GLU A 61 -2.16 -17.87 -13.09
N TYR A 62 -2.69 -16.91 -12.33
CA TYR A 62 -3.43 -17.12 -11.09
C TYR A 62 -4.94 -16.90 -11.26
N GLU A 63 -5.42 -16.67 -12.48
CA GLU A 63 -6.85 -16.53 -12.76
C GLU A 63 -7.54 -17.87 -12.53
N VAL A 64 -8.30 -17.97 -11.43
CA VAL A 64 -9.10 -19.16 -11.11
C VAL A 64 -10.44 -19.03 -11.82
N GLU A 65 -10.84 -20.08 -12.56
CA GLU A 65 -12.20 -20.15 -13.11
C GLU A 65 -13.20 -20.02 -11.96
N LYS A 66 -14.02 -18.97 -12.00
CA LYS A 66 -15.16 -18.85 -11.09
C LYS A 66 -16.14 -19.97 -11.44
N HIS A 67 -16.05 -21.09 -10.74
CA HIS A 67 -17.19 -21.99 -10.64
C HIS A 67 -18.27 -21.23 -9.88
N GLU A 68 -19.37 -20.90 -10.57
CA GLU A 68 -20.55 -20.35 -9.93
C GLU A 68 -21.02 -21.34 -8.86
N HIS A 69 -20.69 -21.06 -7.60
CA HIS A 69 -21.33 -21.73 -6.48
C HIS A 69 -22.63 -20.97 -6.23
N PRO A 70 -23.80 -21.58 -6.46
CA PRO A 70 -25.07 -20.91 -6.24
C PRO A 70 -25.39 -20.96 -4.76
N GLU A 71 -24.78 -20.11 -3.95
CA GLU A 71 -25.21 -19.92 -2.56
C GLU A 71 -25.17 -18.42 -2.27
N SER A 72 -26.33 -17.79 -2.49
CA SER A 72 -26.67 -16.46 -2.01
C SER A 72 -26.68 -16.45 -0.49
N TYR A 73 -25.70 -15.80 0.16
CA TYR A 73 -25.90 -15.34 1.53
C TYR A 73 -26.59 -13.99 1.46
N GLU A 74 -27.89 -14.03 1.71
CA GLU A 74 -28.75 -12.86 1.89
C GLU A 74 -28.18 -11.93 2.97
N ASN A 75 -28.45 -10.63 2.78
CA ASN A 75 -28.18 -9.56 3.73
C ASN A 75 -28.58 -9.96 5.16
N GLN A 76 -27.60 -10.33 5.99
CA GLN A 76 -27.85 -10.39 7.43
C GLN A 76 -27.82 -8.94 7.96
N PRO A 77 -28.84 -8.50 8.74
CA PRO A 77 -28.80 -7.20 9.38
C PRO A 77 -27.57 -7.13 10.30
N SER A 78 -26.79 -6.06 10.17
CA SER A 78 -25.69 -5.76 11.09
C SER A 78 -26.29 -5.52 12.46
N ASP A 79 -25.93 -6.35 13.44
CA ASP A 79 -26.26 -6.11 14.84
C ASP A 79 -25.77 -4.70 15.23
N ASP A 80 -26.71 -3.89 15.72
CA ASP A 80 -26.48 -2.52 16.15
C ASP A 80 -25.41 -2.49 17.27
N ASP A 81 -24.31 -1.76 17.04
CA ASP A 81 -23.30 -1.44 18.07
C ASP A 81 -23.96 -0.58 19.16
N ILE A 82 -24.45 -1.21 20.23
CA ILE A 82 -24.76 -0.53 21.48
C ILE A 82 -23.42 -0.05 22.07
N CYS A 83 -23.25 1.27 22.08
CA CYS A 83 -22.23 1.93 22.88
C CYS A 83 -22.76 2.04 24.32
N ASP A 84 -22.16 1.31 25.26
CA ASP A 84 -22.37 1.57 26.69
C ASP A 84 -21.67 2.89 27.10
N ASP A 85 -22.40 3.75 27.81
CA ASP A 85 -22.01 5.06 28.38
C ASP A 85 -21.12 4.93 29.64
#